data_AF-A0A1X0S692-F1
#
_entry.id   AF-A0A1X0S692-F1
#
_cell.length_a   1.000
_cell.length_b   1.000
_cell.length_c   1.000
_cell.angle_alpha   90.00
_cell.angle_beta   90.00
_cell.angle_gamma   90.00
#
_symmetry.space_group_name_H-M   'P 1'
#
loop_
_entity.id
_entity.type
_entity.pdbx_description
1 polymer ?
#
loop_
_entity_poly.entity_id
_entity_poly.type
_entity_poly.pdbx_seq_one_letter_code
_entity_poly.pdbx_strand_id
1 'polypeptide(L)'
;MTETPLLTYNLSELEQVAQQQDAISKRSQSIRDLFTNKQIILFKEDTSAANILYTLAAFANLLCQYPQWKNNTVLIQICSSQVSWRELEAVPEIVRQINQLYGNPEFVPVHFYHQEIDQDELQAFTNAANITLCPSGSPKESILLKNSPCISSRSVQDPSDIPQLTNALHDALTRSSFN
;
A
#
# COMPACT_ATOMS: atom_id res chain seq x y z
N MET A 1 32.87 30.00 27.26
CA MET A 1 32.60 30.13 25.82
C MET A 1 32.83 28.77 25.22
N THR A 2 31.77 27.96 25.10
CA THR A 2 31.83 26.64 24.45
C THR A 2 31.45 26.84 22.99
N GLU A 3 32.42 26.74 22.10
CA GLU A 3 32.17 26.71 20.66
C GLU A 3 31.30 25.49 20.36
N THR A 4 30.12 25.74 19.80
CA THR A 4 29.28 24.70 19.22
C THR A 4 29.94 24.27 17.91
N PRO A 5 30.20 22.97 17.68
CA PRO A 5 30.79 22.53 16.44
C PRO A 5 29.77 22.77 15.32
N LEU A 6 30.14 23.58 14.34
CA LEU A 6 29.39 23.71 13.10
C LEU A 6 29.46 22.36 12.39
N LEU A 7 28.33 21.67 12.29
CA LEU A 7 28.21 20.48 11.46
C LEU A 7 28.46 20.90 10.01
N THR A 8 29.67 20.66 9.51
CA THR A 8 30.00 20.81 8.09
C THR A 8 29.29 19.70 7.33
N TYR A 9 28.05 19.95 6.92
CA TYR A 9 27.36 19.04 5.99
C TYR A 9 28.08 19.10 4.63
N ASN A 10 28.42 17.95 4.10
CA ASN A 10 29.07 17.81 2.80
C ASN A 10 28.06 18.15 1.69
N LEU A 11 28.31 19.23 0.93
CA LEU A 11 27.39 19.70 -0.12
C LEU A 11 27.06 18.62 -1.16
N SER A 12 28.02 17.78 -1.50
CA SER A 12 27.83 16.70 -2.48
C SER A 12 26.85 15.61 -2.01
N GLU A 13 26.83 15.30 -0.71
CA GLU A 13 25.88 14.35 -0.12
C GLU A 13 24.47 14.94 -0.11
N LEU A 14 24.33 16.24 0.19
CA LEU A 14 23.05 16.93 0.15
C LEU A 14 22.47 16.98 -1.28
N GLU A 15 23.31 17.22 -2.28
CA GLU A 15 22.91 17.21 -3.68
C GLU A 15 22.44 15.83 -4.14
N GLN A 16 23.14 14.75 -3.74
CA GLN A 16 22.73 13.38 -4.05
C GLN A 16 21.38 13.02 -3.43
N VAL A 17 21.17 13.35 -2.15
CA VAL A 17 19.89 13.13 -1.46
C VAL A 17 18.77 13.92 -2.14
N ALA A 18 19.03 15.17 -2.55
CA ALA A 18 18.06 15.99 -3.25
C ALA A 18 17.69 15.41 -4.63
N GLN A 19 18.68 14.91 -5.39
CA GLN A 19 18.46 14.26 -6.68
C GLN A 19 17.67 12.95 -6.53
N GLN A 20 18.00 12.15 -5.52
CA GLN A 20 17.25 10.92 -5.21
C GLN A 20 15.80 11.24 -4.85
N GLN A 21 15.57 12.23 -4.00
CA GLN A 21 14.22 12.66 -3.62
C GLN A 21 13.42 13.20 -4.82
N ASP A 22 14.06 13.90 -5.74
CA ASP A 22 13.43 14.36 -7.00
C ASP A 22 13.05 13.18 -7.91
N ALA A 23 13.92 12.17 -8.03
CA ALA A 23 13.62 10.95 -8.78
C ALA A 23 12.43 10.19 -8.20
N ILE A 24 12.39 10.00 -6.87
CA ILE A 24 11.28 9.36 -6.16
C ILE A 24 9.99 10.15 -6.38
N SER A 25 10.04 11.48 -6.27
CA SER A 25 8.88 12.36 -6.48
C SER A 25 8.29 12.20 -7.89
N LYS A 26 9.15 12.23 -8.93
CA LYS A 26 8.73 11.99 -10.32
C LYS A 26 8.11 10.61 -10.51
N ARG A 27 8.69 9.60 -9.86
CA ARG A 27 8.18 8.23 -9.91
C ARG A 27 6.83 8.11 -9.22
N SER A 28 6.65 8.72 -8.04
CA SER A 28 5.37 8.81 -7.34
C SER A 28 4.29 9.45 -8.19
N GLN A 29 4.61 10.56 -8.87
CA GLN A 29 3.68 11.24 -9.76
C GLN A 29 3.28 10.33 -10.93
N SER A 30 4.25 9.65 -11.55
CA SER A 30 3.97 8.70 -12.63
C SER A 30 3.03 7.58 -12.19
N ILE A 31 3.21 7.03 -10.98
CA ILE A 31 2.31 6.02 -10.42
C ILE A 31 0.91 6.61 -10.19
N ARG A 32 0.82 7.84 -9.67
CA ARG A 32 -0.48 8.51 -9.47
C ARG A 32 -1.19 8.76 -10.79
N ASP A 33 -0.47 9.12 -11.85
CA ASP A 33 -1.03 9.38 -13.18
C ASP A 33 -1.62 8.09 -13.80
N LEU A 34 -0.98 6.93 -13.59
CA LEU A 34 -1.49 5.63 -14.03
C LEU A 34 -2.86 5.29 -13.41
N PHE A 35 -3.11 5.78 -12.19
CA PHE A 35 -4.35 5.57 -11.44
C PHE A 35 -5.12 6.88 -11.24
N THR A 36 -5.18 7.71 -12.29
CA THR A 36 -5.87 9.00 -12.26
C THR A 36 -7.33 8.84 -11.77
N ASN A 37 -7.72 9.71 -10.84
CA ASN A 37 -9.04 9.70 -10.20
C ASN A 37 -9.39 8.41 -9.45
N LYS A 38 -8.38 7.61 -9.04
CA LYS A 38 -8.58 6.43 -8.18
C LYS A 38 -7.95 6.66 -6.81
N GLN A 39 -8.55 6.04 -5.81
CA GLN A 39 -7.94 5.84 -4.49
C GLN A 39 -6.99 4.64 -4.57
N ILE A 40 -5.73 4.83 -4.20
CA ILE A 40 -4.70 3.78 -4.19
C ILE A 40 -4.54 3.27 -2.75
N ILE A 41 -4.79 1.99 -2.56
CA ILE A 41 -4.43 1.23 -1.35
C ILE A 41 -3.15 0.47 -1.66
N LEU A 42 -2.09 0.72 -0.90
CA LEU A 42 -0.85 -0.04 -0.97
C LEU A 42 -0.80 -1.02 0.19
N PHE A 43 -0.49 -2.29 -0.07
CA PHE A 43 -0.13 -3.25 0.97
C PHE A 43 1.15 -3.96 0.60
N LYS A 44 2.16 -3.87 1.47
CA LYS A 44 3.40 -4.64 1.38
C LYS A 44 3.41 -5.67 2.51
N GLU A 45 3.51 -6.94 2.16
CA GLU A 45 3.57 -8.04 3.12
C GLU A 45 4.46 -9.16 2.58
N ASP A 46 5.47 -9.50 3.38
CA ASP A 46 6.58 -10.39 3.00
C ASP A 46 6.77 -11.53 4.02
N THR A 47 5.86 -11.66 5.00
CA THR A 47 6.00 -12.61 6.12
C THR A 47 4.91 -13.67 6.17
N SER A 48 3.71 -13.39 5.66
CA SER A 48 2.56 -14.28 5.79
C SER A 48 1.61 -14.18 4.61
N ALA A 49 1.47 -15.27 3.86
CA ALA A 49 0.45 -15.39 2.82
C ALA A 49 -0.97 -15.22 3.38
N ALA A 50 -1.22 -15.61 4.63
CA ALA A 50 -2.54 -15.44 5.27
C ALA A 50 -2.96 -13.97 5.36
N ASN A 51 -2.05 -13.06 5.70
CA ASN A 51 -2.35 -11.62 5.77
C ASN A 51 -2.70 -11.04 4.39
N ILE A 52 -2.06 -11.53 3.33
CA ILE A 52 -2.40 -11.19 1.95
C ILE A 52 -3.82 -11.67 1.64
N LEU A 53 -4.13 -12.93 1.95
CA LEU A 53 -5.46 -13.51 1.74
C LEU A 53 -6.55 -12.75 2.50
N TYR A 54 -6.32 -12.39 3.76
CA TYR A 54 -7.27 -11.60 4.55
C TYR A 54 -7.49 -10.21 3.97
N THR A 55 -6.43 -9.55 3.50
CA THR A 55 -6.55 -8.24 2.86
C THR A 55 -7.31 -8.31 1.53
N LEU A 56 -7.05 -9.35 0.71
CA LEU A 56 -7.81 -9.60 -0.51
C LEU A 56 -9.29 -9.87 -0.22
N ALA A 57 -9.60 -10.65 0.81
CA ALA A 57 -10.96 -10.92 1.23
C ALA A 57 -11.67 -9.64 1.73
N ALA A 58 -10.99 -8.83 2.53
CA ALA A 58 -11.53 -7.55 3.01
C ALA A 58 -11.74 -6.55 1.87
N PHE A 59 -10.83 -6.51 0.89
CA PHE A 59 -10.98 -5.67 -0.29
C PHE A 59 -12.15 -6.13 -1.17
N ALA A 60 -12.30 -7.44 -1.41
CA ALA A 60 -13.44 -7.96 -2.14
C ALA A 60 -14.77 -7.65 -1.42
N ASN A 61 -14.78 -7.75 -0.08
CA ASN A 61 -15.95 -7.44 0.74
C ASN A 61 -16.26 -5.93 0.75
N LEU A 62 -15.24 -5.08 0.78
CA LEU A 62 -15.36 -3.62 0.61
C LEU A 62 -16.07 -3.29 -0.71
N LEU A 63 -15.61 -3.85 -1.82
CA LEU A 63 -16.21 -3.63 -3.13
C LEU A 63 -17.65 -4.16 -3.19
N CYS A 64 -17.95 -5.28 -2.52
CA CYS A 64 -19.29 -5.83 -2.45
C CYS A 64 -20.25 -4.94 -1.65
N GLN A 65 -19.88 -4.58 -0.42
CA GLN A 65 -20.73 -3.84 0.53
C GLN A 65 -20.83 -2.35 0.22
N TYR A 66 -19.79 -1.76 -0.39
CA TYR A 66 -19.69 -0.34 -0.66
C TYR A 66 -19.42 -0.10 -2.16
N PRO A 67 -20.46 -0.19 -3.01
CA PRO A 67 -20.32 -0.09 -4.46
C PRO A 67 -19.68 1.21 -4.95
N GLN A 68 -19.69 2.28 -4.15
CA GLN A 68 -19.02 3.54 -4.49
C GLN A 68 -17.50 3.41 -4.69
N TRP A 69 -16.88 2.36 -4.13
CA TRP A 69 -15.46 2.09 -4.30
C TRP A 69 -15.15 1.25 -5.54
N LYS A 70 -16.16 0.61 -6.16
CA LYS A 70 -15.99 -0.09 -7.45
C LYS A 70 -15.57 0.91 -8.52
N ASN A 71 -14.60 0.53 -9.35
CA ASN A 71 -13.98 1.39 -10.36
C ASN A 71 -13.34 2.68 -9.82
N ASN A 72 -13.31 2.91 -8.50
CA ASN A 72 -12.75 4.11 -7.89
C ASN A 72 -11.58 3.82 -6.96
N THR A 73 -11.32 2.55 -6.64
CA THR A 73 -10.25 2.14 -5.73
C THR A 73 -9.44 1.00 -6.34
N VAL A 74 -8.12 1.11 -6.27
CA VAL A 74 -7.16 0.08 -6.67
C VAL A 74 -6.37 -0.41 -5.46
N LEU A 75 -6.17 -1.72 -5.37
CA LEU A 75 -5.27 -2.37 -4.42
C LEU A 75 -3.98 -2.75 -5.13
N ILE A 76 -2.85 -2.22 -4.65
CA ILE A 76 -1.51 -2.60 -5.05
C ILE A 76 -0.94 -3.47 -3.93
N GLN A 77 -0.85 -4.77 -4.20
CA GLN A 77 -0.24 -5.76 -3.32
C GLN A 77 1.19 -6.03 -3.75
N ILE A 78 2.14 -5.78 -2.86
CA ILE A 78 3.56 -6.09 -3.06
C ILE A 78 3.94 -7.21 -2.08
N CYS A 79 4.64 -8.21 -2.60
CA CYS A 79 5.22 -9.31 -1.84
C CYS A 79 6.63 -9.60 -2.38
N SER A 80 7.59 -9.68 -1.47
CA SER A 80 8.97 -10.06 -1.74
C SER A 80 9.07 -11.51 -2.22
N SER A 81 10.11 -11.76 -3.02
CA SER A 81 10.46 -13.10 -3.49
C SER A 81 10.90 -14.06 -2.39
N GLN A 82 11.12 -13.56 -1.16
CA GLN A 82 11.44 -14.37 0.02
C GLN A 82 10.30 -15.30 0.43
N VAL A 83 9.04 -14.91 0.17
CA VAL A 83 7.88 -15.78 0.39
C VAL A 83 7.81 -16.79 -0.75
N SER A 84 7.81 -18.08 -0.39
CA SER A 84 7.82 -19.14 -1.40
C SER A 84 6.53 -19.16 -2.21
N TRP A 85 6.64 -19.44 -3.52
CA TRP A 85 5.46 -19.60 -4.39
C TRP A 85 4.46 -20.67 -3.88
N ARG A 86 4.93 -21.64 -3.09
CA ARG A 86 4.07 -22.66 -2.46
C ARG A 86 3.14 -22.07 -1.41
N GLU A 87 3.60 -21.09 -0.64
CA GLU A 87 2.75 -20.40 0.34
C GLU A 87 1.74 -19.46 -0.33
N LEU A 88 2.08 -18.95 -1.52
CA LEU A 88 1.26 -18.00 -2.27
C LEU A 88 0.39 -18.66 -3.35
N GLU A 89 0.31 -19.99 -3.41
CA GLU A 89 -0.35 -20.71 -4.51
C GLU A 89 -1.81 -20.26 -4.74
N ALA A 90 -2.54 -19.96 -3.67
CA ALA A 90 -3.93 -19.49 -3.75
C ALA A 90 -4.05 -18.00 -4.14
N VAL A 91 -3.01 -17.19 -3.95
CA VAL A 91 -3.09 -15.72 -4.09
C VAL A 91 -3.37 -15.28 -5.53
N PRO A 92 -2.62 -15.73 -6.57
CA PRO A 92 -2.88 -15.33 -7.95
C PRO A 92 -4.30 -15.68 -8.41
N GLU A 93 -4.84 -16.81 -7.98
CA GLU A 93 -6.18 -17.25 -8.34
C GLU A 93 -7.27 -16.36 -7.71
N ILE A 94 -7.10 -15.99 -6.43
CA ILE A 94 -8.03 -15.05 -5.78
C ILE A 94 -7.94 -13.66 -6.40
N VAL A 95 -6.73 -13.17 -6.70
CA VAL A 95 -6.52 -11.90 -7.41
C VAL A 95 -7.25 -11.93 -8.76
N ARG A 96 -7.11 -13.03 -9.51
CA ARG A 96 -7.81 -13.23 -10.79
C ARG A 96 -9.33 -13.18 -10.60
N GLN A 97 -9.88 -13.85 -9.59
CA GLN A 97 -11.32 -13.84 -9.31
C GLN A 97 -11.84 -12.44 -8.97
N ILE A 98 -11.14 -11.69 -8.11
CA ILE A 98 -11.52 -10.31 -7.77
C ILE A 98 -11.49 -9.43 -9.02
N ASN A 99 -10.43 -9.53 -9.83
CA ASN A 99 -10.30 -8.76 -11.07
C ASN A 99 -11.37 -9.12 -12.10
N GLN A 100 -11.82 -10.38 -12.16
CA GLN A 100 -12.93 -10.78 -13.04
C GLN A 100 -14.30 -10.29 -12.56
N LEU A 101 -14.52 -10.25 -11.24
CA LEU A 101 -15.80 -9.83 -10.66
C LEU A 101 -15.97 -8.31 -10.63
N TYR A 102 -14.88 -7.57 -10.40
CA TYR A 102 -14.93 -6.12 -10.15
C TYR A 102 -14.12 -5.29 -11.14
N GLY A 103 -13.35 -5.91 -12.02
CA GLY A 103 -12.62 -5.24 -13.09
C GLY A 103 -13.39 -5.20 -14.40
N ASN A 104 -12.81 -4.51 -15.37
CA ASN A 104 -13.27 -4.43 -16.76
C ASN A 104 -12.03 -4.22 -17.66
N PRO A 105 -12.18 -4.21 -19.00
CA PRO A 105 -11.01 -4.09 -19.89
C PRO A 105 -10.15 -2.83 -19.68
N GLU A 106 -10.72 -1.75 -19.13
CA GLU A 106 -10.03 -0.48 -18.87
C GLU A 106 -9.60 -0.33 -17.40
N PHE A 107 -9.94 -1.27 -16.53
CA PHE A 107 -9.72 -1.15 -15.10
C PHE A 107 -9.46 -2.49 -14.41
N VAL A 108 -8.32 -2.58 -13.73
CA VAL A 108 -7.91 -3.74 -12.94
C VAL A 108 -7.89 -3.34 -11.46
N PRO A 109 -8.77 -3.89 -10.60
CA PRO A 109 -8.87 -3.45 -9.21
C PRO A 109 -7.73 -3.95 -8.32
N VAL A 110 -7.06 -5.05 -8.66
CA VAL A 110 -5.95 -5.62 -7.88
C VAL A 110 -4.72 -5.84 -8.76
N HIS A 111 -3.63 -5.16 -8.40
CA HIS A 111 -2.30 -5.38 -8.96
C HIS A 111 -1.45 -6.14 -7.94
N PHE A 112 -1.03 -7.35 -8.29
CA PHE A 112 -0.19 -8.20 -7.43
C PHE A 112 1.23 -8.30 -8.00
N TYR A 113 2.21 -7.91 -7.19
CA TYR A 113 3.63 -7.99 -7.51
C TYR A 113 4.31 -8.97 -6.56
N HIS A 114 4.85 -10.06 -7.11
CA HIS A 114 5.67 -11.02 -6.36
C HIS A 114 7.13 -10.93 -6.83
N GLN A 115 7.82 -9.88 -6.40
CA GLN A 115 9.21 -9.58 -6.75
C GLN A 115 9.83 -8.64 -5.72
N GLU A 116 11.16 -8.60 -5.67
CA GLU A 116 11.86 -7.57 -4.90
C GLU A 116 11.62 -6.20 -5.52
N ILE A 117 11.28 -5.23 -4.67
CA ILE A 117 11.14 -3.82 -5.02
C ILE A 117 12.12 -3.05 -4.13
N ASP A 118 12.97 -2.24 -4.76
CA ASP A 118 13.94 -1.42 -4.03
C ASP A 118 13.27 -0.35 -3.17
N GLN A 119 14.04 0.26 -2.27
CA GLN A 119 13.48 1.20 -1.30
C GLN A 119 12.94 2.48 -1.95
N ASP A 120 13.57 2.97 -3.01
CA ASP A 120 13.17 4.20 -3.69
C ASP A 120 11.85 4.00 -4.43
N GLU A 121 11.69 2.86 -5.10
CA GLU A 121 10.45 2.45 -5.77
C GLU A 121 9.34 2.19 -4.75
N LEU A 122 9.62 1.51 -3.63
CA LEU A 122 8.65 1.32 -2.56
C LEU A 122 8.21 2.66 -1.94
N GLN A 123 9.15 3.59 -1.74
CA GLN A 123 8.85 4.94 -1.29
C GLN A 123 8.00 5.67 -2.33
N ALA A 124 8.27 5.46 -3.62
CA ALA A 124 7.48 6.05 -4.68
C ALA A 124 6.02 5.57 -4.68
N PHE A 125 5.79 4.25 -4.51
CA PHE A 125 4.46 3.68 -4.30
C PHE A 125 3.78 4.25 -3.05
N THR A 126 4.51 4.31 -1.93
CA THR A 126 3.98 4.80 -0.65
C THR A 126 3.53 6.25 -0.74
N ASN A 127 4.32 7.10 -1.41
CA ASN A 127 3.99 8.51 -1.64
C ASN A 127 2.78 8.67 -2.57
N ALA A 128 2.63 7.82 -3.58
CA ALA A 128 1.49 7.85 -4.50
C ALA A 128 0.18 7.40 -3.82
N ALA A 129 0.28 6.48 -2.86
CA ALA A 129 -0.85 5.84 -2.19
C ALA A 129 -1.65 6.80 -1.30
N ASN A 130 -2.98 6.64 -1.31
CA ASN A 130 -3.87 7.33 -0.37
C ASN A 130 -3.82 6.64 1.00
N ILE A 131 -3.73 5.31 0.98
CA ILE A 131 -3.72 4.47 2.17
C ILE A 131 -2.58 3.45 2.01
N THR A 132 -1.75 3.33 3.03
CA THR A 132 -0.75 2.26 3.12
C THR A 132 -1.08 1.36 4.30
N LEU A 133 -1.26 0.07 4.01
CA LEU A 133 -1.33 -1.01 4.97
C LEU A 133 0.11 -1.47 5.28
N CYS A 134 0.45 -1.54 6.56
CA CYS A 134 1.70 -2.15 7.01
C CYS A 134 1.38 -3.25 8.03
N PRO A 135 2.00 -4.43 7.94
CA PRO A 135 1.96 -5.38 9.04
C PRO A 135 2.59 -4.74 10.27
N SER A 136 1.93 -4.88 11.41
CA SER A 136 2.51 -4.49 12.69
C SER A 136 3.66 -5.45 13.03
N GLY A 137 4.70 -4.94 13.71
CA GLY A 137 5.88 -5.74 14.07
C GLY A 137 5.60 -6.92 15.02
N SER A 138 4.37 -7.06 15.53
CA SER A 138 3.92 -8.27 16.21
C SER A 138 3.29 -9.25 15.21
N PRO A 139 3.86 -10.46 15.04
CA PRO A 139 3.29 -11.52 14.16
C PRO A 139 1.86 -11.93 14.53
N LYS A 140 1.40 -11.50 15.70
CA LYS A 140 0.06 -11.70 16.22
C LYS A 140 -0.69 -10.37 16.10
N GLU A 141 -1.61 -10.34 15.14
CA GLU A 141 -2.88 -9.63 15.25
C GLU A 141 -2.88 -8.11 14.99
N SER A 142 -2.00 -7.50 14.20
CA SER A 142 -2.33 -6.14 13.75
C SER A 142 -1.85 -5.68 12.39
N ILE A 143 -2.71 -4.92 11.71
CA ILE A 143 -2.39 -4.18 10.49
C ILE A 143 -2.54 -2.68 10.79
N LEU A 144 -1.49 -1.93 10.49
CA LEU A 144 -1.46 -0.48 10.61
C LEU A 144 -1.89 0.16 9.30
N LEU A 145 -2.88 1.04 9.40
CA LEU A 145 -3.38 1.87 8.32
C LEU A 145 -2.75 3.25 8.43
N LYS A 146 -1.97 3.66 7.44
CA LYS A 146 -1.34 4.98 7.35
C LYS A 146 -1.95 5.75 6.18
N ASN A 147 -2.39 6.99 6.43
CA ASN A 147 -2.92 7.85 5.38
C ASN A 147 -1.83 8.82 4.92
N SER A 148 -1.22 8.60 3.74
CA SER A 148 -0.24 9.51 3.09
C SER A 148 0.95 9.97 4.00
N PRO A 149 1.99 10.71 3.52
CA PRO A 149 3.25 10.85 4.28
C PRO A 149 3.13 11.69 5.55
N CYS A 150 2.03 12.45 5.69
CA CYS A 150 1.63 13.12 6.91
C CYS A 150 0.39 12.40 7.45
N ILE A 151 0.43 11.97 8.72
CA ILE A 151 -0.76 11.86 9.61
C ILE A 151 -1.39 10.46 9.81
N SER A 152 -1.63 10.19 11.10
CA SER A 152 -2.51 9.17 11.71
C SER A 152 -2.30 7.71 11.31
N SER A 153 -1.84 6.92 12.27
CA SER A 153 -1.93 5.46 12.22
C SER A 153 -3.21 4.99 12.90
N ARG A 154 -3.93 4.06 12.28
CA ARG A 154 -4.97 3.24 12.93
C ARG A 154 -4.51 1.79 12.95
N SER A 155 -4.64 1.12 14.08
CA SER A 155 -4.40 -0.32 14.18
C SER A 155 -5.72 -1.08 14.01
N VAL A 156 -5.73 -2.07 13.12
CA VAL A 156 -6.74 -3.13 13.07
C VAL A 156 -6.27 -4.26 13.98
N GLN A 157 -7.10 -4.68 14.93
CA GLN A 157 -6.71 -5.56 16.04
C GLN A 157 -6.71 -7.05 15.71
N ASP A 158 -7.34 -7.46 14.61
CA ASP A 158 -7.24 -8.81 14.11
C ASP A 158 -7.37 -8.74 12.58
N PRO A 159 -6.29 -9.01 11.81
CA PRO A 159 -6.36 -8.98 10.37
C PRO A 159 -7.27 -10.07 9.80
N SER A 160 -7.54 -11.14 10.54
CA SER A 160 -8.45 -12.22 10.13
C SER A 160 -9.93 -11.88 10.32
N ASP A 161 -10.25 -10.85 11.11
CA ASP A 161 -11.60 -10.27 11.20
C ASP A 161 -11.88 -9.44 9.94
N ILE A 162 -12.32 -10.13 8.89
CA ILE A 162 -12.60 -9.54 7.57
C ILE A 162 -13.61 -8.39 7.66
N PRO A 163 -14.75 -8.49 8.38
CA PRO A 163 -15.64 -7.35 8.59
C PRO A 163 -14.95 -6.13 9.24
N GLN A 164 -14.14 -6.32 10.28
CA GLN A 164 -13.42 -5.23 10.93
C GLN A 164 -12.45 -4.55 9.97
N LEU A 165 -11.63 -5.33 9.25
CA LEU A 165 -10.69 -4.80 8.27
C LEU A 165 -11.41 -4.08 7.12
N THR A 166 -12.52 -4.62 6.64
CA THR A 166 -13.37 -4.01 5.60
C THR A 166 -13.88 -2.64 6.03
N ASN A 167 -14.42 -2.53 7.25
CA ASN A 167 -14.92 -1.26 7.79
C ASN A 167 -13.79 -0.26 8.02
N ALA A 168 -12.62 -0.72 8.48
CA ALA A 168 -11.45 0.14 8.64
C ALA A 168 -10.97 0.72 7.30
N LEU A 169 -10.97 -0.08 6.23
CA LEU A 169 -10.67 0.37 4.88
C LEU A 169 -11.71 1.39 4.40
N HIS A 170 -13.00 1.12 4.58
CA HIS A 170 -14.08 2.04 4.23
C HIS A 170 -13.93 3.39 4.95
N ASP A 171 -13.71 3.39 6.27
CA ASP A 171 -13.51 4.60 7.07
C ASP A 171 -12.32 5.42 6.56
N ALA A 172 -11.22 4.76 6.21
CA ALA A 172 -10.01 5.42 5.72
C ALA A 172 -10.21 6.01 4.32
N LEU A 173 -10.81 5.26 3.40
CA LEU A 173 -11.11 5.75 2.05
C LEU A 173 -12.08 6.93 2.08
N THR A 174 -13.07 6.88 2.96
CA THR A 174 -14.02 7.97 3.16
C THR A 174 -13.27 9.23 3.59
N ARG A 175 -12.36 9.15 4.57
CA ARG A 175 -11.54 10.30 4.99
C ARG A 175 -10.57 10.79 3.92
N SER A 176 -9.93 9.89 3.17
CA SER A 176 -8.96 10.26 2.13
C SER A 176 -9.62 10.89 0.89
N SER A 177 -10.94 10.72 0.72
CA SER A 177 -11.68 11.31 -0.41
C SER A 177 -12.15 12.75 -0.15
N PHE A 178 -12.06 13.25 1.09
CA PHE A 178 -12.48 14.60 1.48
C PHE A 178 -11.32 15.55 1.82
N ASN A 179 -10.06 15.11 1.64
CA ASN A 179 -8.84 15.92 1.76
C ASN A 179 -8.19 16.09 0.40
#